data_AF-A0AAA9S397-F1
#
_entry.id   AF-A0AAA9S397-F1
#
_cell.length_a   1.000
_cell.length_b   1.000
_cell.length_c   1.000
_cell.angle_alpha   90.00
_cell.angle_beta   90.00
_cell.angle_gamma   90.00
#
_symmetry.space_group_name_H-M   'P 1'
#
loop_
_entity.id
_entity.type
_entity.pdbx_description
1 polymer ?
#
loop_
_entity_poly.entity_id
_entity_poly.type
_entity_poly.pdbx_seq_one_letter_code
_entity_poly.pdbx_strand_id
1 'polypeptide(L)'
;MLQTFIMQNPTAEELHFLLSHLYVWLESEKAHERQRAVHSCMALLKFLSHNFYLDEVMKHLTMAELTDLIWTAIDGLGSASPFRVQAAADMLLTAIQEHGAKLETVRVASLGRAIHLQLCSVRIPQAKENALQAITLLARNHTSELVAAFLDFSIPLDRDPHPAPTSQWHHSPQAPEPGDSTLSLKSQF
;
A
#
# COMPACT_ATOMS: atom_id res chain seq x y z
N MET A 1 13.31 -18.28 14.05
CA MET A 1 13.38 -19.34 13.02
C MET A 1 12.14 -20.21 13.02
N LEU A 2 11.82 -20.98 14.07
CA LEU A 2 10.56 -21.78 14.13
C LEU A 2 9.27 -20.93 14.09
N GLN A 3 9.25 -19.77 14.77
CA GLN A 3 8.12 -18.81 14.67
C GLN A 3 7.87 -18.31 13.26
N THR A 4 8.93 -18.13 12.47
CA THR A 4 8.85 -17.68 11.07
C THR A 4 8.19 -18.74 10.20
N PHE A 5 8.49 -20.02 10.46
CA PHE A 5 7.89 -21.17 9.76
C PHE A 5 6.41 -21.37 10.12
N ILE A 6 6.03 -21.10 11.37
CA ILE A 6 4.65 -21.19 11.86
C ILE A 6 3.74 -20.09 11.26
N MET A 7 4.30 -18.95 10.84
CA MET A 7 3.54 -17.76 10.43
C MET A 7 3.19 -17.70 8.93
N GLN A 8 3.62 -18.65 8.09
CA GLN A 8 3.53 -18.55 6.63
C GLN A 8 2.60 -19.57 5.95
N ASN A 9 1.49 -19.95 6.58
CA ASN A 9 0.54 -20.96 6.06
C ASN A 9 1.19 -22.34 5.84
N PRO A 10 1.52 -23.06 6.92
CA PRO A 10 2.11 -24.40 6.82
C PRO A 10 1.11 -25.38 6.20
N THR A 11 1.60 -26.20 5.27
CA THR A 11 0.86 -27.32 4.68
C THR A 11 0.50 -28.37 5.73
N ALA A 12 -0.45 -29.26 5.43
CA ALA A 12 -0.84 -30.34 6.34
C ALA A 12 0.34 -31.25 6.74
N GLU A 13 1.28 -31.47 5.82
CA GLU A 13 2.50 -32.25 6.04
C GLU A 13 3.48 -31.52 6.97
N GLU A 14 3.68 -30.21 6.75
CA GLU A 14 4.50 -29.36 7.62
C GLU A 14 3.91 -29.23 9.01
N LEU A 15 2.58 -29.12 9.13
CA LEU A 15 1.87 -29.14 10.41
C LEU A 15 2.07 -30.47 11.14
N HIS A 16 1.93 -31.59 10.43
CA HIS A 16 2.18 -32.90 11.00
C HIS A 16 3.64 -33.03 11.47
N PHE A 17 4.60 -32.59 10.67
CA PHE A 17 6.02 -32.58 11.02
C PHE A 17 6.30 -31.73 12.27
N LEU A 18 5.75 -30.51 12.32
CA LEU A 18 5.88 -29.61 13.47
C LEU A 18 5.28 -30.22 14.74
N LEU A 19 4.07 -30.76 14.66
CA LEU A 19 3.40 -31.39 15.81
C LEU A 19 4.19 -32.61 16.31
N SER A 20 4.73 -33.42 15.41
CA SER A 20 5.58 -34.57 15.74
C SER A 20 6.83 -34.13 16.52
N HIS A 21 7.48 -33.06 16.08
CA HIS A 21 8.69 -32.54 16.74
C HIS A 21 8.38 -31.86 18.08
N LEU A 22 7.24 -31.16 18.17
CA LEU A 22 6.77 -30.54 19.40
C LEU A 22 6.37 -31.58 20.45
N TYR A 23 5.79 -32.71 20.04
CA TYR A 23 5.46 -33.83 20.91
C TYR A 23 6.70 -34.38 21.62
N VAL A 24 7.79 -34.62 20.89
CA VAL A 24 9.07 -35.08 21.46
C VAL A 24 9.59 -34.12 22.54
N TRP A 25 9.41 -32.81 22.35
CA TRP A 25 9.87 -31.81 23.32
C TRP A 25 8.92 -31.65 24.50
N LEU A 26 7.64 -31.95 24.33
CA LEU A 26 6.65 -32.02 25.42
C LEU A 26 6.94 -33.20 26.37
N GLU A 27 7.42 -34.32 25.82
CA GLU A 27 7.80 -35.50 26.60
C GLU A 27 9.21 -35.43 27.20
N SER A 28 10.00 -34.41 26.85
CA SER A 28 11.35 -34.25 27.39
C SER A 28 11.34 -34.06 28.91
N GLU A 29 12.31 -34.67 29.61
CA GLU A 29 12.52 -34.47 31.05
C GLU A 29 12.98 -33.04 31.38
N LYS A 30 13.52 -32.31 30.40
CA LYS A 30 14.02 -30.94 30.59
C LYS A 30 12.89 -29.93 30.56
N ALA A 31 12.68 -29.23 31.67
CA ALA A 31 11.61 -28.24 31.81
C ALA A 31 11.63 -27.12 30.74
N HIS A 32 12.81 -26.67 30.33
CA HIS A 32 12.94 -25.64 29.29
C HIS A 32 12.58 -26.14 27.88
N GLU A 33 12.77 -27.43 27.58
CA GLU A 33 12.32 -28.03 26.32
C GLU A 33 10.79 -28.09 26.26
N ARG A 34 10.15 -28.56 27.34
CA ARG A 34 8.68 -28.56 27.46
C ARG A 34 8.08 -27.16 27.38
N GLN A 35 8.68 -26.18 28.06
CA GLN A 35 8.19 -24.79 28.02
C GLN A 35 8.24 -24.20 26.61
N ARG A 36 9.32 -24.45 25.87
CA ARG A 36 9.41 -24.03 24.46
C ARG A 36 8.36 -24.70 23.59
N ALA A 37 8.10 -25.98 23.82
CA ALA A 37 7.09 -26.72 23.08
C ALA A 37 5.68 -26.17 23.35
N VAL A 38 5.31 -25.95 24.62
CA VAL A 38 4.03 -25.35 25.01
C VAL A 38 3.85 -23.96 24.39
N HIS A 39 4.87 -23.10 24.46
CA HIS A 39 4.81 -21.78 23.84
C HIS A 39 4.60 -21.86 22.31
N SER A 40 5.27 -22.80 21.66
CA SER A 40 5.14 -23.02 20.22
C SER A 40 3.78 -23.60 19.84
N CYS A 41 3.23 -24.54 20.62
CA CYS A 41 1.87 -25.05 20.47
C CYS A 41 0.84 -23.94 20.61
N MET A 42 0.99 -23.06 21.61
CA MET A 42 0.10 -21.92 21.79
C MET A 42 0.17 -20.93 20.61
N ALA A 43 1.37 -20.69 20.06
CA ALA A 43 1.55 -19.86 18.88
C ALA A 43 0.89 -20.49 17.63
N LEU A 44 1.08 -21.80 17.42
CA LEU A 44 0.44 -22.56 16.35
C LEU A 44 -1.08 -22.56 16.47
N LEU A 45 -1.63 -22.84 17.65
CA LEU A 45 -3.07 -22.83 17.88
C LEU A 45 -3.67 -21.44 17.63
N LYS A 46 -2.99 -20.37 18.06
CA LYS A 46 -3.41 -18.99 17.76
C LYS A 46 -3.38 -18.71 16.27
N PHE A 47 -2.30 -19.11 15.57
CA PHE A 47 -2.19 -18.95 14.12
C PHE A 47 -3.31 -19.70 13.39
N LEU A 48 -3.50 -20.99 13.69
CA LEU A 48 -4.52 -21.81 13.06
C LEU A 48 -5.91 -21.26 13.36
N SER A 49 -6.22 -20.98 14.63
CA SER A 49 -7.51 -20.41 15.01
C SER A 49 -7.78 -19.08 14.31
N HIS A 50 -6.78 -18.21 14.14
CA HIS A 50 -6.96 -16.93 13.47
C HIS A 50 -7.19 -17.11 11.96
N ASN A 51 -6.31 -17.84 11.28
CA ASN A 51 -6.37 -17.99 9.82
C ASN A 51 -7.57 -18.82 9.37
N PHE A 52 -7.86 -19.95 10.03
CA PHE A 52 -9.03 -20.77 9.69
C PHE A 52 -10.33 -20.05 10.01
N TYR A 53 -10.39 -19.25 11.08
CA TYR A 53 -11.58 -18.47 11.38
C TYR A 53 -11.84 -17.40 10.31
N LEU A 54 -10.80 -16.68 9.88
CA LEU A 54 -10.95 -15.69 8.82
C LEU A 54 -11.39 -16.35 7.51
N ASP A 55 -10.72 -17.42 7.07
CA ASP A 55 -11.07 -18.16 5.85
C ASP A 55 -12.52 -18.68 5.89
N GLU A 56 -12.94 -19.27 7.01
CA GLU A 56 -14.31 -19.76 7.17
C GLU A 56 -15.34 -18.63 7.14
N VAL A 57 -15.10 -17.51 7.85
CA VAL A 57 -15.99 -16.35 7.82
C VAL A 57 -16.15 -15.80 6.40
N MET A 58 -15.06 -15.70 5.64
CA MET A 58 -15.09 -15.18 4.27
C MET A 58 -15.99 -16.01 3.34
N LYS A 59 -16.13 -17.31 3.56
CA LYS A 59 -16.98 -18.20 2.73
C LYS A 59 -18.48 -17.94 2.89
N HIS A 60 -18.89 -17.33 3.99
CA HIS A 60 -20.31 -17.09 4.31
C HIS A 60 -20.79 -15.67 3.98
N LEU A 61 -19.91 -14.78 3.52
CA LEU A 61 -20.27 -13.39 3.21
C LEU A 61 -20.92 -13.26 1.83
N THR A 62 -21.92 -12.39 1.72
CA THR A 62 -22.44 -11.92 0.43
C THR A 62 -21.41 -11.05 -0.29
N MET A 63 -21.58 -10.80 -1.59
CA MET A 63 -20.66 -9.92 -2.34
C MET A 63 -20.69 -8.46 -1.86
N ALA A 64 -21.82 -7.99 -1.35
CA ALA A 64 -21.91 -6.66 -0.75
C ALA A 64 -21.09 -6.59 0.55
N GLU A 65 -21.34 -7.53 1.47
CA GLU A 65 -20.62 -7.60 2.76
C GLU A 65 -19.11 -7.84 2.57
N LEU A 66 -18.73 -8.68 1.60
CA LEU A 66 -17.34 -8.88 1.23
C LEU A 66 -16.70 -7.57 0.75
N THR A 67 -17.38 -6.82 -0.11
CA THR A 67 -16.86 -5.54 -0.62
C THR A 67 -16.68 -4.53 0.51
N ASP A 68 -17.66 -4.43 1.41
CA ASP A 68 -17.59 -3.54 2.57
C ASP A 68 -16.47 -3.95 3.53
N LEU A 69 -16.26 -5.25 3.71
CA LEU A 69 -15.15 -5.79 4.49
C LEU A 69 -13.79 -5.47 3.87
N ILE A 70 -13.65 -5.60 2.55
CA ILE A 70 -12.42 -5.24 1.83
C ILE A 70 -12.13 -3.74 2.03
N TRP A 71 -13.12 -2.86 1.89
CA TRP A 71 -12.94 -1.43 2.17
C TRP A 71 -12.54 -1.16 3.61
N THR A 72 -13.20 -1.82 4.56
CA THR A 72 -12.86 -1.72 6.00
C THR A 72 -11.42 -2.16 6.27
N ALA A 73 -10.97 -3.23 5.62
CA ALA A 73 -9.60 -3.72 5.73
C ALA A 73 -8.61 -2.70 5.13
N ILE A 74 -8.91 -2.12 3.96
CA ILE A 74 -8.08 -1.07 3.34
C ILE A 74 -7.94 0.14 4.29
N ASP A 75 -9.04 0.62 4.88
CA ASP A 75 -8.98 1.72 5.85
C ASP A 75 -8.16 1.33 7.09
N GLY A 76 -8.27 0.07 7.52
CA GLY A 76 -7.50 -0.50 8.62
C GLY A 76 -5.99 -0.49 8.42
N LEU A 77 -5.50 -0.55 7.17
CA LEU A 77 -4.07 -0.45 6.86
C LEU A 77 -3.48 0.91 7.26
N GLY A 78 -4.30 1.97 7.31
CA GLY A 78 -3.91 3.30 7.76
C GLY A 78 -3.90 3.49 9.28
N SER A 79 -4.16 2.44 10.06
CA SER A 79 -4.23 2.49 11.52
C SER A 79 -2.87 2.80 12.17
N ALA A 80 -2.87 3.57 13.27
CA ALA A 80 -1.68 3.78 14.10
C ALA A 80 -1.28 2.53 14.91
N SER A 81 -2.21 1.62 15.17
CA SER A 81 -1.96 0.38 15.93
C SER A 81 -1.36 -0.70 15.02
N PRO A 82 -0.16 -1.21 15.32
CA PRO A 82 0.46 -2.24 14.49
C PRO A 82 -0.35 -3.54 14.42
N PHE A 83 -0.99 -3.91 15.53
CA PHE A 83 -1.87 -5.09 15.59
C PHE A 83 -3.04 -4.96 14.61
N ARG A 84 -3.66 -3.77 14.53
CA ARG A 84 -4.77 -3.51 13.60
C ARG A 84 -4.31 -3.50 12.15
N VAL A 85 -3.14 -2.93 11.87
CA VAL A 85 -2.57 -2.94 10.50
C VAL A 85 -2.30 -4.36 10.03
N GLN A 86 -1.75 -5.22 10.89
CA GLN A 86 -1.54 -6.63 10.52
C GLN A 86 -2.86 -7.37 10.29
N ALA A 87 -3.81 -7.26 11.22
CA ALA A 87 -5.12 -7.91 11.07
C ALA A 87 -5.86 -7.43 9.80
N ALA A 88 -5.77 -6.15 9.48
CA ALA A 88 -6.32 -5.57 8.26
C ALA A 88 -5.65 -6.14 7.01
N ALA A 89 -4.34 -6.30 7.01
CA ALA A 89 -3.61 -6.89 5.90
C ALA A 89 -3.94 -8.38 5.70
N ASP A 90 -4.09 -9.14 6.79
CA ASP A 90 -4.48 -10.55 6.75
C ASP A 90 -5.91 -10.69 6.20
N MET A 91 -6.87 -9.89 6.71
CA MET A 91 -8.24 -9.85 6.20
C MET A 91 -8.31 -9.49 4.72
N LEU A 92 -7.54 -8.48 4.29
CA LEU A 92 -7.48 -8.05 2.89
C LEU A 92 -6.96 -9.16 1.98
N LEU A 93 -5.85 -9.79 2.37
CA LEU A 93 -5.24 -10.87 1.60
C LEU A 93 -6.19 -12.07 1.48
N THR A 94 -6.77 -12.54 2.58
CA THR A 94 -7.72 -13.67 2.58
C THR A 94 -8.96 -13.35 1.76
N ALA A 95 -9.57 -12.17 1.92
CA ALA A 95 -10.76 -11.78 1.16
C ALA A 95 -10.51 -11.79 -0.36
N ILE A 96 -9.37 -11.26 -0.79
CA ILE A 96 -8.98 -11.22 -2.21
C ILE A 96 -8.59 -12.60 -2.73
N GLN A 97 -7.94 -13.43 -1.92
CA GLN A 97 -7.57 -14.78 -2.30
C GLN A 97 -8.81 -15.65 -2.57
N GLU A 98 -9.81 -15.59 -1.68
CA GLU A 98 -11.00 -16.45 -1.78
C GLU A 98 -12.00 -15.96 -2.84
N HIS A 99 -12.12 -14.64 -3.02
CA HIS A 99 -13.21 -14.07 -3.81
C HIS A 99 -12.79 -12.99 -4.81
N GLY A 100 -11.50 -12.65 -4.89
CA GLY A 100 -11.00 -11.57 -5.75
C GLY A 100 -11.37 -11.74 -7.22
N ALA A 101 -11.44 -12.97 -7.72
CA ALA A 101 -11.86 -13.28 -9.10
C ALA A 101 -13.32 -12.92 -9.39
N LYS A 102 -14.19 -12.88 -8.37
CA LYS A 102 -15.63 -12.62 -8.50
C LYS A 102 -15.97 -11.13 -8.37
N LEU A 103 -15.00 -10.29 -8.00
CA LEU A 103 -15.22 -8.86 -7.84
C LEU A 103 -15.57 -8.20 -9.19
N GLU A 104 -16.55 -7.30 -9.15
CA GLU A 104 -16.93 -6.50 -10.31
C GLU A 104 -15.75 -5.64 -10.76
N THR A 105 -15.42 -5.69 -12.05
CA THR A 105 -14.29 -4.97 -12.66
C THR A 105 -14.30 -3.46 -12.34
N VAL A 106 -15.49 -2.85 -12.34
CA VAL A 106 -15.72 -1.44 -12.00
C VAL A 106 -15.17 -1.08 -10.61
N ARG A 107 -15.20 -2.01 -9.65
CA ARG A 107 -14.73 -1.78 -8.28
C ARG A 107 -13.23 -2.02 -8.13
N VAL A 108 -12.67 -2.94 -8.92
CA VAL A 108 -11.28 -3.39 -8.77
C VAL A 108 -10.26 -2.27 -8.95
N ALA A 109 -10.47 -1.37 -9.91
CA ALA A 109 -9.58 -0.21 -10.11
C ALA A 109 -9.52 0.70 -8.86
N SER A 110 -10.67 0.95 -8.23
CA SER A 110 -10.75 1.77 -7.01
C SER A 110 -10.11 1.09 -5.81
N LEU A 111 -10.31 -0.22 -5.65
CA LEU A 111 -9.65 -1.01 -4.61
C LEU A 111 -8.13 -1.00 -4.79
N GLY A 112 -7.64 -1.21 -6.02
CA GLY A 112 -6.22 -1.16 -6.36
C GLY A 112 -5.57 0.16 -5.97
N ARG A 113 -6.18 1.29 -6.36
CA ARG A 113 -5.70 2.63 -5.98
C ARG A 113 -5.65 2.81 -4.46
N ALA A 114 -6.71 2.42 -3.76
CA ALA A 114 -6.78 2.62 -2.32
C ALA A 114 -5.72 1.78 -1.58
N ILE A 115 -5.50 0.52 -1.98
CA ILE A 115 -4.43 -0.31 -1.42
C ILE A 115 -3.06 0.32 -1.71
N HIS A 116 -2.83 0.79 -2.94
CA HIS A 116 -1.57 1.45 -3.31
C HIS A 116 -1.28 2.70 -2.46
N LEU A 117 -2.29 3.53 -2.20
CA LEU A 117 -2.16 4.71 -1.34
C LEU A 117 -1.78 4.34 0.10
N GLN A 118 -2.37 3.26 0.63
CA GLN A 118 -2.05 2.79 1.98
C GLN A 118 -0.65 2.15 2.08
N LEU A 119 -0.18 1.48 1.02
CA LEU A 119 1.14 0.82 0.99
C LEU A 119 2.31 1.77 1.30
N CYS A 120 2.20 3.05 0.97
CA CYS A 120 3.18 4.07 1.32
C CYS A 120 3.30 4.32 2.83
N SER A 121 2.22 4.06 3.57
CA SER A 121 2.10 4.35 5.01
C SER A 121 2.35 3.10 5.89
N VAL A 122 2.20 1.89 5.35
CA VAL A 122 2.40 0.65 6.10
C VAL A 122 3.88 0.44 6.45
N ARG A 123 4.18 0.47 7.76
CA ARG A 123 5.55 0.28 8.29
C ARG A 123 5.86 -1.17 8.68
N ILE A 124 4.85 -2.01 8.83
CA ILE A 124 5.02 -3.41 9.22
C ILE A 124 5.40 -4.22 7.97
N PRO A 125 6.58 -4.85 7.94
CA PRO A 125 7.04 -5.56 6.74
C PRO A 125 6.07 -6.66 6.28
N GLN A 126 5.56 -7.47 7.21
CA GLN A 126 4.62 -8.55 6.89
C GLN A 126 3.29 -8.01 6.34
N ALA A 127 2.71 -7.00 6.99
CA ALA A 127 1.47 -6.38 6.49
C ALA A 127 1.66 -5.76 5.10
N LYS A 128 2.84 -5.17 4.84
CA LYS A 128 3.19 -4.61 3.53
C LYS A 128 3.30 -5.70 2.47
N GLU A 129 3.93 -6.83 2.80
CA GLU A 129 4.00 -8.00 1.92
C GLU A 129 2.59 -8.55 1.61
N ASN A 130 1.74 -8.71 2.62
CA ASN A 130 0.38 -9.21 2.45
C ASN A 130 -0.46 -8.28 1.55
N ALA A 131 -0.35 -6.96 1.72
CA ALA A 131 -1.03 -5.99 0.84
C ALA A 131 -0.50 -6.01 -0.60
N LEU A 132 0.82 -6.22 -0.82
CA LEU A 132 1.40 -6.40 -2.16
C LEU A 132 0.97 -7.72 -2.81
N GLN A 133 0.88 -8.79 -2.03
CA GLN A 133 0.34 -10.07 -2.49
C GLN A 133 -1.13 -9.93 -2.89
N ALA A 134 -1.93 -9.19 -2.13
CA ALA A 134 -3.31 -8.88 -2.47
C ALA A 134 -3.44 -8.15 -3.81
N ILE A 135 -2.61 -7.12 -4.07
CA ILE A 135 -2.55 -6.46 -5.40
C ILE A 135 -2.18 -7.45 -6.49
N THR A 136 -1.20 -8.33 -6.23
CA THR A 136 -0.76 -9.34 -7.20
C THR A 136 -1.89 -10.31 -7.54
N LEU A 137 -2.67 -10.76 -6.55
CA LEU A 137 -3.81 -11.64 -6.75
C LEU A 137 -4.96 -10.95 -7.50
N LEU A 138 -5.24 -9.68 -7.21
CA LEU A 138 -6.19 -8.89 -8.00
C LEU A 138 -5.73 -8.77 -9.46
N ALA A 139 -4.45 -8.48 -9.69
CA ALA A 139 -3.89 -8.32 -11.03
C ALA A 139 -4.01 -9.59 -11.88
N ARG A 140 -3.91 -10.78 -11.27
CA ARG A 140 -4.06 -12.06 -11.97
C ARG A 140 -5.41 -12.22 -12.65
N ASN A 141 -6.47 -11.68 -12.06
CA ASN A 141 -7.83 -11.81 -12.58
C ASN A 141 -8.34 -10.53 -13.28
N HIS A 142 -7.76 -9.38 -12.95
CA HIS A 142 -8.23 -8.04 -13.37
C HIS A 142 -7.07 -7.16 -13.82
N THR A 143 -6.25 -7.67 -14.73
CA THR A 143 -4.99 -7.01 -15.13
C THR A 143 -5.24 -5.62 -15.74
N SER A 144 -6.21 -5.50 -16.65
CA SER A 144 -6.51 -4.26 -17.36
C SER A 144 -6.89 -3.11 -16.43
N GLU A 145 -7.72 -3.41 -15.44
CA GLU A 145 -8.27 -2.47 -14.48
C GLU A 145 -7.18 -1.96 -13.55
N LEU A 146 -6.30 -2.85 -13.07
CA LEU A 146 -5.18 -2.46 -12.22
C LEU A 146 -4.08 -1.73 -12.99
N VAL A 147 -3.79 -2.12 -14.23
CA VAL A 147 -2.84 -1.37 -15.06
C VAL A 147 -3.35 0.04 -15.30
N ALA A 148 -4.61 0.22 -15.69
CA ALA A 148 -5.21 1.54 -15.85
C ALA A 148 -5.13 2.35 -14.55
N ALA A 149 -5.49 1.75 -13.42
CA ALA A 149 -5.44 2.38 -12.10
C ALA A 149 -4.02 2.81 -11.66
N PHE A 150 -2.98 2.06 -12.04
CA PHE A 150 -1.60 2.35 -11.62
C PHE A 150 -0.83 3.25 -12.59
N LEU A 151 -1.28 3.35 -13.85
CA LEU A 151 -0.75 4.34 -14.78
C LEU A 151 -0.98 5.77 -14.27
N ASP A 152 -2.10 6.03 -13.58
CA ASP A 152 -2.39 7.32 -12.95
C ASP A 152 -1.28 7.77 -11.96
N PHE A 153 -0.60 6.83 -11.29
CA PHE A 153 0.51 7.13 -10.37
C PHE A 153 1.87 7.24 -11.08
N SER A 154 1.99 6.67 -12.28
CA SER A 154 3.24 6.59 -13.04
C SER A 154 3.48 7.80 -13.94
N ILE A 155 2.45 8.60 -14.19
CA ILE A 155 2.56 9.86 -14.92
C ILE A 155 2.94 10.94 -13.89
N PRO A 156 4.16 11.50 -13.91
CA PRO A 156 4.42 12.72 -13.16
C PRO A 156 3.44 13.76 -13.68
N LEU A 157 2.62 14.34 -12.80
CA LEU A 157 1.88 15.57 -13.09
C LEU A 157 2.89 16.54 -13.71
N ASP A 158 2.68 16.83 -14.99
CA ASP A 158 3.58 17.64 -15.79
C ASP A 158 3.89 18.91 -14.99
N ARG A 159 5.19 19.20 -14.84
CA ARG A 159 5.65 20.38 -14.13
C ARG A 159 4.93 21.57 -14.74
N ASP A 160 4.25 22.35 -13.90
CA ASP A 160 3.63 23.61 -14.30
C ASP A 160 4.54 24.34 -15.31
N PRO A 161 4.06 24.68 -16.52
CA PRO A 161 4.80 25.58 -17.38
C PRO A 161 4.89 26.91 -16.64
N HIS A 162 6.02 27.15 -16.00
CA HIS A 162 6.39 28.45 -15.45
C HIS A 162 6.09 29.49 -16.55
N PRO A 163 5.17 30.45 -16.35
CA PRO A 163 4.99 31.50 -17.34
C PRO A 163 6.31 32.25 -17.40
N ALA A 164 6.97 32.23 -18.55
CA ALA A 164 8.12 33.07 -18.78
C ALA A 164 7.73 34.52 -18.45
N PRO A 165 8.53 35.29 -17.68
CA PRO A 165 8.26 36.70 -17.52
C PRO A 165 8.59 37.41 -18.84
N THR A 166 7.61 37.49 -19.72
CA THR A 166 7.57 38.52 -20.75
C THR A 166 7.29 39.84 -20.07
N SER A 167 8.27 40.76 -20.12
CA SER A 167 8.12 42.22 -20.22
C SER A 167 9.14 42.93 -19.34
N GLN A 168 10.30 43.24 -19.92
CA GLN A 168 11.03 44.49 -19.67
C GLN A 168 12.29 44.42 -20.51
N TRP A 169 12.33 45.17 -21.62
CA TRP A 169 13.48 45.91 -22.19
C TRP A 169 13.01 46.60 -23.47
N HIS A 170 12.10 47.58 -23.34
CA HIS A 170 11.97 48.62 -24.35
C HIS A 170 12.77 49.82 -23.87
N HIS A 171 13.98 50.00 -24.41
CA HIS A 171 14.61 51.32 -24.50
C HIS A 171 15.56 51.33 -25.71
N SER A 172 15.07 51.86 -26.83
CA SER A 172 15.91 52.44 -27.88
C SER A 172 16.22 53.89 -27.51
N PRO A 173 17.48 54.36 -27.58
CA PRO A 173 17.78 55.78 -27.50
C PRO A 173 17.58 56.46 -28.86
N GLN A 174 16.72 57.46 -28.89
CA GLN A 174 16.48 58.37 -30.02
C GLN A 174 17.74 59.24 -30.25
N ALA A 175 18.18 59.37 -31.50
CA ALA A 175 19.21 60.32 -31.93
C ALA A 175 18.67 61.77 -31.92
N PRO A 176 19.50 62.80 -31.66
CA PRO A 176 19.06 64.19 -31.75
C PRO A 176 19.20 64.73 -33.18
N GLU A 177 18.11 65.28 -33.70
CA GLU A 177 18.02 66.07 -34.93
C GLU A 177 18.84 67.38 -34.84
N PRO A 178 19.48 67.86 -35.92
CA PRO A 178 20.22 69.11 -35.94
C PRO A 178 19.44 70.26 -36.60
N GLY A 179 19.72 71.47 -36.13
CA GLY A 179 19.43 72.74 -36.81
C GLY A 179 18.28 73.52 -36.19
N ASP A 180 18.29 74.84 -36.16
CA ASP A 180 19.28 75.82 -36.58
C ASP A 180 18.78 77.19 -36.07
N SER A 181 19.65 78.19 -36.11
CA SER A 181 19.32 79.62 -36.06
C SER A 181 18.92 80.22 -34.70
N THR A 182 19.30 81.44 -34.30
CA THR A 182 20.25 82.48 -34.73
C THR A 182 20.14 83.59 -33.66
N LEU A 183 21.23 84.33 -33.46
CA LEU A 183 21.26 85.78 -33.17
C LEU A 183 20.84 86.35 -31.79
N SER A 184 21.80 87.11 -31.25
CA SER A 184 21.70 88.49 -30.74
C SER A 184 21.37 88.78 -29.27
N LEU A 185 22.45 89.17 -28.57
CA LEU A 185 22.69 90.51 -27.98
C LEU A 185 21.78 91.05 -26.85
N LYS A 186 22.49 91.36 -25.74
CA LYS A 186 22.32 92.52 -24.82
C LYS A 186 21.09 92.57 -23.90
N SER A 187 21.30 92.58 -22.58
CA SER A 187 21.49 93.80 -21.76
C SER A 187 21.33 93.53 -20.24
N GLN A 188 22.15 94.23 -19.44
CA GLN A 188 21.87 94.84 -18.11
C GLN A 188 21.22 93.93 -17.04
N PHE A 189 21.89 93.57 -15.95
CA PHE A 189 22.34 94.44 -14.83
C PHE A 189 23.53 93.81 -14.09
#